data_AF-A0A2E1HZZ6-F1
#
_entry.id   AF-A0A2E1HZZ6-F1
#
_cell.length_a   1.000
_cell.length_b   1.000
_cell.length_c   1.000
_cell.angle_alpha   90.00
_cell.angle_beta   90.00
_cell.angle_gamma   90.00
#
_symmetry.space_group_name_H-M   'P 1'
#
loop_
_entity.id
_entity.type
_entity.pdbx_description
1 polymer ?
#
loop_
_entity_poly.entity_id
_entity_poly.type
_entity_poly.pdbx_seq_one_letter_code
_entity_poly.pdbx_strand_id
1 'polypeptide(L)'
;MVTVWSPEAADNIEINQEPIDEWVRSVDFKTTEDVPIPERLVDQVIGQDAGSIVIRKAAEQRRHMMMIGDPGTGKSMLARSMTELLPKDKLEDILCYPNEDDENEPRVRTVPAGRGDRIVKTQKEAIRIQKEKSQKMLMIGFVAIAFLLAVVAIQSGDLLTLLFGMLLLMFGYMFLRSRMGGADEGRIPKVLVKHQGTDPPPFVDATATLSGSLLGDVRHDPFQSGGMETPAHDRVEPGAIHRAHGGVLYIDEINLLRLEEQQALLTAMQERAFPISGRSERSSGALTKTEAVPCDFILIAAGNLDAIQGMHPALRSRIRGYGYEVYVNSYMPDTT
;
A
#
# COMPACT_ATOMS: atom_id res chain seq x y z
N MET A 1 15.75 -11.79 26.58
CA MET A 1 16.79 -12.32 25.67
C MET A 1 16.26 -13.62 25.10
N VAL A 2 15.95 -13.67 23.80
CA VAL A 2 15.80 -14.95 23.09
C VAL A 2 16.49 -14.76 21.74
N THR A 3 17.83 -14.65 21.79
CA THR A 3 18.60 -15.01 20.60
C THR A 3 18.41 -16.51 20.47
N VAL A 4 17.51 -16.93 19.58
CA VAL A 4 17.45 -18.33 19.20
C VAL A 4 18.69 -18.57 18.35
N TRP A 5 19.81 -18.87 19.01
CA TRP A 5 20.72 -19.85 18.42
C TRP A 5 19.84 -21.03 18.08
N SER A 6 19.93 -21.51 16.83
CA SER A 6 19.27 -22.71 16.35
C SER A 6 18.96 -23.60 17.55
N PRO A 7 17.68 -23.74 17.97
CA PRO A 7 17.40 -24.52 19.16
C PRO A 7 18.03 -25.86 18.83
N GLU A 8 19.07 -26.24 19.60
CA GLU A 8 19.92 -27.38 19.32
C GLU A 8 19.03 -28.46 18.74
N ALA A 9 19.15 -28.63 17.42
CA ALA A 9 18.29 -29.52 16.69
C ALA A 9 18.52 -30.85 17.39
N ALA A 10 17.46 -31.38 18.01
CA ALA A 10 17.50 -32.26 19.17
C ALA A 10 18.73 -33.18 19.19
N ASP A 11 19.33 -33.41 20.37
CA ASP A 11 20.49 -34.29 20.60
C ASP A 11 20.39 -35.74 20.04
N ASN A 12 19.34 -36.07 19.28
CA ASN A 12 19.07 -37.32 18.57
C ASN A 12 18.92 -37.12 17.05
N ILE A 13 19.74 -36.29 16.38
CA ILE A 13 19.81 -36.31 14.91
C ILE A 13 20.70 -37.49 14.50
N GLU A 14 20.07 -38.57 14.04
CA GLU A 14 20.79 -39.66 13.37
C GLU A 14 21.24 -39.18 11.99
N ILE A 15 22.56 -39.01 11.84
CA ILE A 15 23.18 -38.68 10.56
C ILE A 15 23.10 -39.91 9.67
N ASN A 16 22.48 -39.77 8.50
CA ASN A 16 22.42 -40.81 7.51
C ASN A 16 23.84 -41.12 7.02
N GLN A 17 24.24 -42.39 7.12
CA GLN A 17 25.50 -42.88 6.56
C GLN A 17 25.30 -43.74 5.30
N GLU A 18 24.05 -43.97 4.89
CA GLU A 18 23.73 -44.69 3.66
C GLU A 18 24.18 -43.87 2.44
N PRO A 19 24.88 -44.49 1.46
CA PRO A 19 25.18 -43.82 0.21
C PRO A 19 23.91 -43.38 -0.52
N ILE A 20 23.95 -42.21 -1.16
CA ILE A 20 22.81 -41.63 -1.90
C ILE A 20 22.20 -42.62 -2.91
N ASP A 21 23.02 -43.42 -3.60
CA ASP A 21 22.55 -44.42 -4.57
C ASP A 21 21.71 -45.54 -3.95
N GLU A 22 21.95 -45.88 -2.68
CA GLU A 22 21.17 -46.86 -1.93
C GLU A 22 19.88 -46.24 -1.39
N TRP A 23 19.97 -45.00 -0.88
CA TRP A 23 18.80 -44.24 -0.44
C TRP A 23 17.81 -43.98 -1.59
N VAL A 24 18.27 -43.55 -2.77
CA VAL A 24 17.38 -43.32 -3.93
C VAL A 24 16.64 -44.61 -4.33
N ARG A 25 17.24 -45.79 -4.14
CA ARG A 25 16.58 -47.08 -4.42
C ARG A 25 15.56 -47.47 -3.36
N SER A 26 15.66 -46.92 -2.14
CA SER A 26 14.71 -47.20 -1.05
C SER A 26 13.44 -46.33 -1.16
N VAL A 27 13.51 -45.19 -1.85
CA VAL A 27 12.36 -44.30 -2.08
C VAL A 27 11.57 -44.74 -3.32
N ASP A 28 10.29 -45.10 -3.14
CA ASP A 28 9.41 -45.54 -4.23
C ASP A 28 8.78 -44.33 -4.95
N PHE A 29 9.41 -43.86 -6.02
CA PHE A 29 8.85 -42.87 -6.94
C PHE A 29 9.37 -43.09 -8.37
N LYS A 30 8.60 -42.71 -9.39
CA LYS A 30 9.00 -42.83 -10.81
C LYS A 30 9.42 -41.49 -11.39
N THR A 31 8.70 -40.43 -11.04
CA THR A 31 8.99 -39.06 -11.47
C THR A 31 8.80 -38.08 -10.32
N THR A 32 9.29 -36.86 -10.49
CA THR A 32 9.07 -35.79 -9.51
C THR A 32 7.60 -35.39 -9.35
N GLU A 33 6.70 -35.86 -10.23
CA GLU A 33 5.26 -35.66 -10.08
C GLU A 33 4.68 -36.51 -8.94
N ASP A 34 5.35 -37.62 -8.57
CA ASP A 34 4.93 -38.52 -7.50
C ASP A 34 5.31 -37.98 -6.10
N VAL A 35 6.16 -36.94 -6.04
CA VAL A 35 6.66 -36.38 -4.77
C VAL A 35 5.62 -35.43 -4.18
N PRO A 36 5.11 -35.69 -2.97
CA PRO A 36 4.11 -34.83 -2.35
C PRO A 36 4.73 -33.47 -1.98
N ILE A 37 4.10 -32.39 -2.46
CA ILE A 37 4.51 -31.02 -2.12
C ILE A 37 3.64 -30.53 -0.96
N PRO A 38 4.22 -30.09 0.17
CA PRO A 38 3.47 -29.52 1.28
C PRO A 38 2.63 -28.31 0.84
N GLU A 39 1.42 -28.15 1.38
CA GLU A 39 0.52 -27.06 0.98
C GLU A 39 1.03 -25.67 1.39
N ARG A 40 1.69 -25.56 2.55
CA ARG A 40 2.13 -24.28 3.12
C ARG A 40 3.58 -24.01 2.76
N LEU A 41 3.88 -22.75 2.43
CA LEU A 41 5.23 -22.32 2.08
C LEU A 41 6.24 -22.54 3.21
N VAL A 42 5.81 -22.43 4.47
CA VAL A 42 6.71 -22.61 5.63
C VAL A 42 7.21 -24.06 5.76
N ASP A 43 6.39 -25.01 5.33
CA ASP A 43 6.70 -26.44 5.37
C ASP A 43 7.44 -26.89 4.09
N GLN A 44 7.55 -26.02 3.07
CA GLN A 44 8.37 -26.22 1.87
C GLN A 44 9.81 -25.72 2.04
N VAL A 45 10.13 -25.00 3.13
CA VAL A 45 11.51 -24.52 3.35
C VAL A 45 12.37 -25.65 3.90
N ILE A 46 13.37 -26.04 3.11
CA ILE A 46 14.28 -27.15 3.42
C ILE A 46 15.50 -26.66 4.19
N GLY A 47 15.91 -27.39 5.23
CA GLY A 47 17.16 -27.15 5.97
C GLY A 47 17.14 -25.93 6.90
N GLN A 48 15.96 -25.35 7.15
CA GLN A 48 15.78 -24.13 7.96
C GLN A 48 14.81 -24.34 9.13
N ASP A 49 14.89 -25.47 9.83
CA ASP A 49 13.94 -25.83 10.90
C ASP A 49 13.84 -24.75 11.99
N ALA A 50 14.99 -24.25 12.44
CA ALA A 50 15.08 -23.15 13.38
C ALA A 50 14.38 -21.87 12.86
N GLY A 51 14.62 -21.54 11.59
CA GLY A 51 14.00 -20.39 10.92
C GLY A 51 12.48 -20.53 10.85
N SER A 52 11.99 -21.69 10.44
CA SER A 52 10.55 -22.01 10.36
C SER A 52 9.85 -21.93 11.72
N ILE A 53 10.49 -22.44 12.79
CA ILE A 53 9.97 -22.32 14.18
C ILE A 53 9.89 -20.85 14.60
N VAL A 54 10.94 -20.07 14.35
CA VAL A 54 10.98 -18.66 14.72
C VAL A 54 9.93 -17.87 13.94
N ILE A 55 9.75 -18.14 12.65
CA ILE A 55 8.70 -17.51 11.84
C ILE A 55 7.32 -17.77 12.39
N ARG A 56 7.03 -19.01 12.80
CA ARG A 56 5.74 -19.36 13.39
C ARG A 56 5.48 -18.58 14.68
N LYS A 57 6.48 -18.49 15.57
CA LYS A 57 6.40 -17.70 16.82
C LYS A 57 6.29 -16.20 16.55
N ALA A 58 7.06 -15.69 15.59
CA ALA A 58 7.05 -14.28 15.23
C ALA A 58 5.72 -13.85 14.59
N ALA A 59 5.10 -14.71 13.77
CA ALA A 59 3.79 -14.48 13.19
C ALA A 59 2.70 -14.40 14.27
N GLU A 60 2.68 -15.38 15.18
CA GLU A 60 1.71 -15.43 16.29
C GLU A 60 1.81 -14.21 17.21
N GLN A 61 3.03 -13.78 17.53
CA GLN A 61 3.28 -12.64 18.41
C GLN A 61 3.33 -11.28 17.69
N ARG A 62 3.20 -11.28 16.36
CA ARG A 62 3.40 -10.13 15.47
C ARG A 62 4.70 -9.37 15.77
N ARG A 63 5.82 -10.10 15.83
CA ARG A 63 7.15 -9.56 16.14
C ARG A 63 8.02 -9.43 14.90
N HIS A 64 8.79 -8.35 14.86
CA HIS A 64 9.78 -8.10 13.81
C HIS A 64 10.91 -9.13 13.84
N MET A 65 11.60 -9.28 12.71
CA MET A 65 12.66 -10.26 12.56
C MET A 65 13.81 -9.71 11.72
N MET A 66 15.03 -10.17 12.03
CA MET A 66 16.20 -9.99 11.20
C MET A 66 16.72 -11.37 10.78
N MET A 67 16.81 -11.61 9.47
CA MET A 67 17.37 -12.82 8.88
C MET A 67 18.79 -12.54 8.37
N ILE A 68 19.73 -13.36 8.78
CA ILE A 68 21.14 -13.20 8.47
C ILE A 68 21.62 -14.46 7.78
N GLY A 69 22.13 -14.33 6.56
CA GLY A 69 22.68 -15.49 5.85
C GLY A 69 23.11 -15.14 4.43
N ASP A 70 23.81 -16.08 3.80
CA ASP A 70 24.35 -15.90 2.46
C ASP A 70 23.23 -15.67 1.43
N PRO A 71 23.50 -15.00 0.30
CA PRO A 71 22.56 -14.92 -0.81
C PRO A 71 22.11 -16.31 -1.26
N GLY A 72 20.83 -16.47 -1.61
CA GLY A 72 20.30 -17.76 -2.10
C GLY A 72 19.90 -18.78 -1.03
N THR A 73 20.06 -18.48 0.27
CA THR A 73 19.70 -19.38 1.39
C THR A 73 18.20 -19.44 1.71
N GLY A 74 17.33 -18.82 0.90
CA GLY A 74 15.88 -18.89 1.09
C GLY A 74 15.26 -17.84 2.01
N LYS A 75 15.99 -16.78 2.40
CA LYS A 75 15.48 -15.66 3.24
C LYS A 75 14.12 -15.11 2.80
N SER A 76 13.98 -14.78 1.50
CA SER A 76 12.71 -14.26 0.96
C SER A 76 11.59 -15.30 0.98
N MET A 77 11.90 -16.58 0.74
CA MET A 77 10.90 -17.67 0.78
C MET A 77 10.38 -17.87 2.21
N LEU A 78 11.29 -17.93 3.19
CA LEU A 78 10.98 -17.92 4.60
C LEU A 78 10.11 -16.71 4.96
N ALA A 79 10.52 -15.50 4.59
CA ALA A 79 9.78 -14.28 4.87
C ALA A 79 8.35 -14.30 4.28
N ARG A 80 8.20 -14.78 3.04
CA ARG A 80 6.89 -14.94 2.38
C ARG A 80 6.00 -15.92 3.11
N SER A 81 6.56 -17.02 3.63
CA SER A 81 5.78 -18.02 4.37
C SER A 81 5.07 -17.46 5.61
N MET A 82 5.58 -16.35 6.17
CA MET A 82 4.93 -15.70 7.32
C MET A 82 3.52 -15.20 7.00
N THR A 83 3.23 -14.75 5.77
CA THR A 83 1.90 -14.19 5.43
C THR A 83 0.79 -15.23 5.49
N GLU A 84 1.09 -16.50 5.25
CA GLU A 84 0.14 -17.61 5.39
C GLU A 84 -0.26 -17.89 6.84
N LEU A 85 0.59 -17.47 7.79
CA LEU A 85 0.39 -17.67 9.22
C LEU A 85 -0.31 -16.48 9.88
N LEU A 86 -0.46 -15.36 9.18
CA LEU A 86 -1.10 -14.16 9.69
C LEU A 86 -2.63 -14.22 9.56
N PRO A 87 -3.37 -13.59 10.50
CA PRO A 87 -4.83 -13.55 10.44
C PRO A 87 -5.33 -12.76 9.22
N LYS A 88 -6.31 -13.32 8.49
CA LYS A 88 -6.85 -12.75 7.24
C LYS A 88 -8.02 -11.78 7.45
N ASP A 89 -8.66 -11.83 8.62
CA ASP A 89 -9.93 -11.15 8.94
C ASP A 89 -9.80 -9.67 9.30
N LYS A 90 -8.57 -9.15 9.40
CA LYS A 90 -8.29 -7.80 9.94
C LYS A 90 -7.75 -6.80 8.91
N LEU A 91 -7.89 -7.08 7.62
CA LEU A 91 -7.40 -6.16 6.58
C LEU A 91 -8.33 -4.94 6.43
N GLU A 92 -7.72 -3.78 6.22
CA GLU A 92 -8.38 -2.49 6.13
C GLU A 92 -7.99 -1.75 4.84
N ASP A 93 -8.97 -1.18 4.14
CA ASP A 93 -8.69 -0.20 3.09
C ASP A 93 -8.36 1.15 3.72
N ILE A 94 -7.38 1.85 3.16
CA ILE A 94 -6.94 3.17 3.62
C ILE A 94 -7.42 4.22 2.61
N LEU A 95 -8.16 5.22 3.07
CA LEU A 95 -8.66 6.35 2.28
C LEU A 95 -8.05 7.67 2.75
N CYS A 96 -7.80 8.54 1.78
CA CYS A 96 -7.34 9.91 1.95
C CYS A 96 -8.46 10.87 1.56
N TYR A 97 -8.91 11.67 2.52
CA TYR A 97 -9.96 12.65 2.36
C TYR A 97 -9.37 14.06 2.27
N PRO A 98 -10.01 14.97 1.51
CA PRO A 98 -9.71 16.38 1.61
C PRO A 98 -9.99 16.88 3.03
N ASN A 99 -9.22 17.88 3.45
CA ASN A 99 -9.42 18.55 4.72
C ASN A 99 -9.86 19.98 4.47
N GLU A 100 -11.03 20.36 4.97
CA GLU A 100 -11.61 21.69 4.76
C GLU A 100 -10.97 22.76 5.65
N ASP A 101 -10.34 22.35 6.77
CA ASP A 101 -9.69 23.25 7.71
C ASP A 101 -8.26 23.59 7.27
N ASP A 102 -7.52 22.61 6.74
CA ASP A 102 -6.17 22.79 6.18
C ASP A 102 -5.95 21.85 4.98
N GLU A 103 -5.93 22.41 3.77
CA GLU A 103 -5.73 21.64 2.54
C GLU A 103 -4.38 20.89 2.51
N ASN A 104 -3.35 21.41 3.18
CA ASN A 104 -2.03 20.77 3.22
C ASN A 104 -1.96 19.59 4.20
N GLU A 105 -3.01 19.35 5.00
CA GLU A 105 -3.12 18.21 5.91
C GLU A 105 -4.30 17.30 5.53
N PRO A 106 -4.22 16.50 4.46
CA PRO A 106 -5.26 15.53 4.12
C PRO A 106 -5.57 14.55 5.25
N ARG A 107 -6.86 14.25 5.45
CA ARG A 107 -7.34 13.36 6.51
C ARG A 107 -7.26 11.90 6.09
N VAL A 108 -6.88 11.03 7.01
CA VAL A 108 -6.73 9.59 6.72
C VAL A 108 -7.77 8.80 7.49
N ARG A 109 -8.51 7.93 6.80
CA ARG A 109 -9.52 7.06 7.43
C ARG A 109 -9.38 5.64 6.93
N THR A 110 -9.56 4.67 7.82
CA THR A 110 -9.60 3.25 7.47
C THR A 110 -11.01 2.72 7.48
N VAL A 111 -11.25 1.72 6.62
CA VAL A 111 -12.51 0.97 6.56
C VAL A 111 -12.19 -0.50 6.34
N PRO A 112 -13.08 -1.44 6.70
CA PRO A 112 -12.84 -2.86 6.42
C PRO A 112 -12.60 -3.12 4.92
N ALA A 113 -11.73 -4.09 4.62
CA ALA A 113 -11.36 -4.46 3.25
C ALA A 113 -12.57 -4.60 2.31
N GLY A 114 -12.45 -4.03 1.11
CA GLY A 114 -13.46 -4.05 0.06
C GLY A 114 -14.57 -3.00 0.19
N ARG A 115 -14.54 -2.15 1.22
CA ARG A 115 -15.50 -1.04 1.41
C ARG A 115 -15.02 0.26 0.77
N GLY A 116 -13.71 0.48 0.61
CA GLY A 116 -13.15 1.73 0.09
C GLY A 116 -13.67 2.09 -1.30
N ASP A 117 -13.60 1.14 -2.24
CA ASP A 117 -14.13 1.32 -3.59
C ASP A 117 -15.63 1.63 -3.63
N ARG A 118 -16.40 1.01 -2.72
CA ARG A 118 -17.85 1.24 -2.64
C ARG A 118 -18.14 2.67 -2.23
N ILE A 119 -17.40 3.20 -1.25
CA ILE A 119 -17.53 4.59 -0.78
C ILE A 119 -17.24 5.56 -1.92
N VAL A 120 -16.11 5.37 -2.62
CA VAL A 120 -15.73 6.24 -3.75
C VAL A 120 -16.76 6.18 -4.88
N LYS A 121 -17.25 4.98 -5.25
CA LYS A 121 -18.26 4.81 -6.30
C LYS A 121 -19.57 5.51 -5.94
N THR A 122 -20.08 5.30 -4.73
CA THR A 122 -21.33 5.92 -4.27
C THR A 122 -21.23 7.45 -4.25
N GLN A 123 -20.10 8.01 -3.81
CA GLN A 123 -19.91 9.47 -3.83
C GLN A 123 -19.78 10.03 -5.25
N LYS A 124 -19.04 9.34 -6.14
CA LYS A 124 -18.96 9.71 -7.56
C LYS A 124 -20.34 9.71 -8.23
N GLU A 125 -21.15 8.69 -7.96
CA GLU A 125 -22.51 8.58 -8.49
C GLU A 125 -23.41 9.70 -7.95
N ALA A 126 -23.35 10.01 -6.65
CA ALA A 126 -24.11 11.10 -6.06
C ALA A 126 -23.77 12.46 -6.69
N ILE A 127 -22.48 12.76 -6.88
CA ILE A 127 -22.02 13.98 -7.55
C ILE A 127 -22.48 14.01 -9.01
N ARG A 128 -22.41 12.88 -9.72
CA ARG A 128 -22.92 12.78 -11.10
C ARG A 128 -24.41 13.06 -11.19
N ILE A 129 -25.21 12.48 -10.30
CA ILE A 129 -26.66 12.70 -10.24
C ILE A 129 -26.97 14.17 -9.92
N GLN A 130 -26.23 14.78 -9.00
CA GLN A 130 -26.37 16.21 -8.67
C GLN A 130 -26.04 17.10 -9.87
N LYS A 131 -24.95 16.82 -10.60
CA LYS A 131 -24.59 17.51 -11.84
C LYS A 131 -25.69 17.36 -12.91
N GLU A 132 -26.19 16.15 -13.12
CA GLU A 132 -27.26 15.88 -14.08
C GLU A 132 -28.56 16.61 -13.70
N LYS A 133 -28.94 16.63 -12.42
CA LYS A 133 -30.12 17.36 -11.92
C LYS A 133 -29.96 18.87 -12.13
N SER A 134 -28.80 19.42 -11.78
CA SER A 134 -28.50 20.84 -11.98
C SER A 134 -28.52 21.22 -13.45
N GLN A 135 -27.95 20.39 -14.32
CA GLN A 135 -27.98 20.60 -15.77
C GLN A 135 -29.41 20.52 -16.34
N LYS A 136 -30.22 19.56 -15.90
CA LYS A 136 -31.63 19.47 -16.30
C LYS A 136 -32.45 20.68 -15.83
N MET A 137 -32.26 21.12 -14.59
CA MET A 137 -32.93 22.31 -14.04
C MET A 137 -32.55 23.57 -14.82
N LEU A 138 -31.26 23.72 -15.13
CA LEU A 138 -30.74 24.84 -15.93
C LEU A 138 -31.30 24.79 -17.36
N MET A 139 -31.32 23.62 -17.99
CA MET A 139 -31.91 23.41 -19.31
C MET A 139 -33.41 23.80 -19.34
N ILE A 140 -34.20 23.38 -18.34
CA ILE A 140 -35.62 23.76 -18.23
C ILE A 140 -35.78 25.28 -18.13
N GLY A 141 -34.96 25.95 -17.31
CA GLY A 141 -34.96 27.41 -17.20
C GLY A 141 -34.66 28.11 -18.52
N PHE A 142 -33.63 27.66 -19.25
CA PHE A 142 -33.27 28.23 -20.55
C PHE A 142 -34.35 28.00 -21.62
N VAL A 143 -34.99 26.81 -21.64
CA VAL A 143 -36.11 26.52 -22.55
C VAL A 143 -37.32 27.42 -22.26
N ALA A 144 -37.62 27.69 -20.99
CA ALA A 144 -38.70 28.61 -20.63
C ALA A 144 -38.44 30.04 -21.10
N ILE A 145 -37.20 30.54 -20.97
CA ILE A 145 -36.81 31.87 -21.47
C ILE A 145 -36.85 31.91 -23.01
N ALA A 146 -36.36 30.87 -23.68
CA ALA A 146 -36.42 30.75 -25.13
C ALA A 146 -37.88 30.76 -25.65
N PHE A 147 -38.79 30.05 -24.97
CA PHE A 147 -40.21 30.06 -25.30
C PHE A 147 -40.82 31.46 -25.15
N LEU A 148 -40.51 32.17 -24.06
CA LEU A 148 -41.01 33.53 -23.81
C LEU A 148 -40.50 34.53 -24.86
N LEU A 149 -39.22 34.43 -25.24
CA LEU A 149 -38.64 35.21 -26.35
C LEU A 149 -39.31 34.91 -27.69
N ALA A 150 -39.59 33.63 -27.97
CA ALA A 150 -40.28 33.24 -29.20
C ALA A 150 -41.70 33.83 -29.28
N VAL A 151 -42.46 33.80 -28.19
CA VAL A 151 -43.81 34.40 -28.13
C VAL A 151 -43.74 35.91 -28.40
N VAL A 152 -42.82 36.63 -27.75
CA VAL A 152 -42.65 38.08 -27.94
C VAL A 152 -42.28 38.42 -29.39
N ALA A 153 -41.34 37.66 -29.99
CA ALA A 153 -40.90 37.90 -31.36
C ALA A 153 -41.98 37.60 -32.41
N ILE A 154 -42.80 36.56 -32.20
CA ILE A 154 -43.94 36.27 -33.08
C ILE A 154 -44.97 37.41 -33.03
N GLN A 155 -45.21 38.00 -31.86
CA GLN A 155 -46.13 39.13 -31.70
C GLN A 155 -45.60 40.43 -32.32
N SER A 156 -44.29 40.69 -32.21
CA SER A 156 -43.68 41.90 -32.77
C SER A 156 -43.34 41.80 -34.26
N GLY A 157 -43.24 40.58 -34.81
CA GLY A 157 -42.82 40.32 -36.19
C GLY A 157 -41.31 40.52 -36.43
N ASP A 158 -40.54 40.78 -35.38
CA ASP A 158 -39.11 41.08 -35.47
C ASP A 158 -38.26 39.81 -35.37
N LEU A 159 -38.00 39.18 -36.51
CA LEU A 159 -37.17 37.97 -36.62
C LEU A 159 -35.73 38.20 -36.13
N LEU A 160 -35.24 39.44 -36.19
CA LEU A 160 -33.87 39.82 -35.85
C LEU A 160 -33.65 39.74 -34.33
N THR A 161 -34.64 40.18 -33.54
CA THR A 161 -34.61 40.04 -32.08
C THR A 161 -34.62 38.58 -31.62
N LEU A 162 -35.35 37.70 -32.31
CA LEU A 162 -35.36 36.26 -32.01
C LEU A 162 -33.99 35.64 -32.25
N LEU A 163 -33.32 35.98 -33.35
CA LEU A 163 -32.03 35.42 -33.73
C LEU A 163 -30.93 35.85 -32.74
N PHE A 164 -30.86 37.14 -32.41
CA PHE A 164 -29.91 37.64 -31.40
C PHE A 164 -30.22 37.13 -29.98
N GLY A 165 -31.50 37.03 -29.61
CA GLY A 165 -31.91 36.50 -28.30
C GLY A 165 -31.55 35.04 -28.12
N MET A 166 -31.76 34.21 -29.15
CA MET A 166 -31.36 32.78 -29.13
C MET A 166 -29.85 32.60 -29.11
N LEU A 167 -29.09 33.45 -29.82
CA LEU A 167 -27.64 33.43 -29.80
C LEU A 167 -27.09 33.77 -28.40
N LEU A 168 -27.60 34.83 -27.77
CA LEU A 168 -27.23 35.21 -26.40
C LEU A 168 -27.59 34.13 -25.38
N LEU A 169 -28.76 33.50 -25.51
CA LEU A 169 -29.14 32.35 -24.69
C LEU A 169 -28.19 31.17 -24.86
N MET A 170 -27.77 30.85 -26.09
CA MET A 170 -26.82 29.78 -26.35
C MET A 170 -25.48 30.04 -25.67
N PHE A 171 -24.92 31.25 -25.83
CA PHE A 171 -23.67 31.63 -25.18
C PHE A 171 -23.81 31.66 -23.65
N GLY A 172 -24.92 32.20 -23.14
CA GLY A 172 -25.22 32.21 -21.70
C GLY A 172 -25.32 30.80 -21.11
N TYR A 173 -25.97 29.87 -21.81
CA TYR A 173 -26.08 28.47 -21.42
C TYR A 173 -24.71 27.80 -21.37
N MET A 174 -23.90 27.98 -22.41
CA MET A 174 -22.54 27.42 -22.48
C MET A 174 -21.64 27.97 -21.37
N PHE A 175 -21.71 29.27 -21.10
CA PHE A 175 -20.93 29.95 -20.06
C PHE A 175 -21.32 29.46 -18.65
N LEU A 176 -22.61 29.42 -18.34
CA LEU A 176 -23.09 28.91 -17.04
C LEU A 176 -22.77 27.42 -16.86
N ARG A 177 -23.01 26.61 -17.90
CA ARG A 177 -22.73 25.17 -17.86
C ARG A 177 -21.26 24.89 -17.57
N SER A 178 -20.35 25.65 -18.17
CA SER A 178 -18.90 25.49 -17.97
C SER A 178 -18.47 25.78 -16.53
N ARG A 179 -19.11 26.76 -15.87
CA ARG A 179 -18.72 27.19 -14.52
C ARG A 179 -19.17 26.24 -13.39
N MET A 180 -20.18 25.41 -13.62
CA MET A 180 -20.77 24.55 -12.58
C MET A 180 -20.05 23.19 -12.40
N GLY A 181 -18.95 22.94 -13.12
CA GLY A 181 -18.36 21.59 -13.23
C GLY A 181 -17.29 21.20 -12.20
N GLY A 182 -16.54 22.14 -11.63
CA GLY A 182 -15.23 21.83 -11.01
C GLY A 182 -15.23 21.51 -9.51
N ALA A 183 -16.02 22.23 -8.70
CA ALA A 183 -15.81 22.24 -7.25
C ALA A 183 -16.19 20.95 -6.51
N ASP A 184 -17.18 20.20 -7.00
CA ASP A 184 -17.70 19.02 -6.29
C ASP A 184 -16.83 17.77 -6.44
N GLU A 185 -16.00 17.67 -7.49
CA GLU A 185 -15.16 16.48 -7.71
C GLU A 185 -13.98 16.39 -6.73
N GLY A 186 -13.47 17.53 -6.25
CA GLY A 186 -12.39 17.57 -5.27
C GLY A 186 -12.79 17.09 -3.87
N ARG A 187 -14.06 16.71 -3.65
CA ARG A 187 -14.52 16.16 -2.36
C ARG A 187 -14.44 14.64 -2.28
N ILE A 188 -14.15 13.97 -3.41
CA ILE A 188 -14.10 12.52 -3.49
C ILE A 188 -12.79 12.03 -2.83
N PRO A 189 -12.84 11.12 -1.85
CA PRO A 189 -11.65 10.57 -1.25
C PRO A 189 -10.89 9.68 -2.23
N LYS A 190 -9.57 9.65 -2.08
CA LYS A 190 -8.69 8.75 -2.80
C LYS A 190 -8.46 7.50 -1.98
N VAL A 191 -8.63 6.32 -2.58
CA VAL A 191 -8.19 5.06 -1.95
C VAL A 191 -6.68 4.95 -2.14
N LEU A 192 -5.94 4.91 -1.03
CA LEU A 192 -4.49 4.75 -1.03
C LEU A 192 -4.11 3.27 -1.07
N VAL A 193 -4.63 2.49 -0.12
CA VAL A 193 -4.37 1.05 -0.01
C VAL A 193 -5.69 0.33 -0.04
N LYS A 194 -5.76 -0.75 -0.82
CA LYS A 194 -6.97 -1.52 -1.05
C LYS A 194 -6.69 -3.01 -0.87
N HIS A 195 -7.59 -3.67 -0.17
CA HIS A 195 -7.64 -5.11 -0.01
C HIS A 195 -9.02 -5.64 -0.42
N GLN A 196 -9.07 -6.86 -0.91
CA GLN A 196 -10.32 -7.62 -1.02
C GLN A 196 -10.52 -8.44 0.25
N GLY A 197 -11.77 -8.73 0.61
CA GLY A 197 -12.08 -9.46 1.84
C GLY A 197 -11.54 -10.89 1.91
N THR A 198 -11.09 -11.45 0.78
CA THR A 198 -10.48 -12.78 0.68
C THR A 198 -8.97 -12.74 0.48
N ASP A 199 -8.38 -11.55 0.38
CA ASP A 199 -6.94 -11.42 0.11
C ASP A 199 -6.13 -11.96 1.30
N PRO A 200 -5.01 -12.65 1.05
CA PRO A 200 -4.06 -12.93 2.11
C PRO A 200 -3.42 -11.62 2.60
N PRO A 201 -2.90 -11.61 3.84
CA PRO A 201 -2.10 -10.50 4.34
C PRO A 201 -0.99 -10.12 3.35
N PRO A 202 -0.74 -8.81 3.12
CA PRO A 202 0.17 -8.38 2.08
C PRO A 202 1.61 -8.79 2.40
N PHE A 203 2.33 -9.25 1.38
CA PHE A 203 3.79 -9.34 1.40
C PHE A 203 4.35 -8.23 0.52
N VAL A 204 4.95 -7.21 1.13
CA VAL A 204 5.54 -6.09 0.39
C VAL A 204 7.06 -6.20 0.47
N ASP A 205 7.67 -6.50 -0.67
CA ASP A 205 9.11 -6.45 -0.84
C ASP A 205 9.54 -5.01 -1.19
N ALA A 206 10.30 -4.39 -0.30
CA ALA A 206 10.80 -3.03 -0.46
C ALA A 206 12.34 -2.98 -0.59
N THR A 207 12.95 -4.11 -0.95
CA THR A 207 14.39 -4.22 -1.25
C THR A 207 14.78 -3.23 -2.36
N ALA A 208 15.89 -2.49 -2.15
CA ALA A 208 16.43 -1.51 -3.10
C ALA A 208 15.43 -0.44 -3.61
N THR A 209 14.42 -0.09 -2.81
CA THR A 209 13.43 0.94 -3.18
C THR A 209 13.93 2.37 -2.88
N LEU A 210 13.40 3.34 -3.63
CA LEU A 210 13.62 4.77 -3.36
C LEU A 210 12.81 5.23 -2.14
N SER A 211 13.25 6.29 -1.46
CA SER A 211 12.58 6.88 -0.29
C SER A 211 11.07 7.09 -0.47
N GLY A 212 10.63 7.68 -1.58
CA GLY A 212 9.21 7.90 -1.87
C GLY A 212 8.42 6.60 -2.06
N SER A 213 9.04 5.58 -2.65
CA SER A 213 8.42 4.25 -2.79
C SER A 213 8.32 3.52 -1.45
N LEU A 214 9.28 3.71 -0.54
CA LEU A 214 9.28 3.11 0.79
C LEU A 214 8.30 3.82 1.74
N LEU A 215 8.41 5.15 1.85
CA LEU A 215 7.77 5.97 2.88
C LEU A 215 6.56 6.78 2.38
N GLY A 216 6.26 6.74 1.08
CA GLY A 216 5.22 7.56 0.46
C GLY A 216 5.73 8.92 0.03
N ASP A 217 4.97 9.54 -0.88
CA ASP A 217 5.29 10.86 -1.45
C ASP A 217 4.00 11.59 -1.85
N VAL A 218 4.12 12.90 -2.09
CA VAL A 218 3.04 13.73 -2.64
C VAL A 218 3.47 14.25 -4.01
N ARG A 219 2.66 13.93 -5.03
CA ARG A 219 2.96 14.32 -6.41
C ARG A 219 2.99 15.84 -6.56
N HIS A 220 3.88 16.31 -7.43
CA HIS A 220 3.91 17.68 -7.88
C HIS A 220 2.63 18.02 -8.67
N ASP A 221 1.97 19.12 -8.32
CA ASP A 221 0.93 19.71 -9.16
C ASP A 221 1.54 20.71 -10.16
N PRO A 222 1.53 20.44 -11.48
CA PRO A 222 1.98 21.39 -12.49
C PRO A 222 1.01 22.57 -12.71
N PHE A 223 -0.22 22.52 -12.19
CA PHE A 223 -1.27 23.52 -12.44
C PHE A 223 -1.52 24.48 -11.26
N GLN A 224 -0.56 24.60 -10.35
CA GLN A 224 -0.59 25.51 -9.18
C GLN A 224 -0.90 26.99 -9.51
N SER A 225 -0.72 27.41 -10.76
CA SER A 225 -1.03 28.75 -11.23
C SER A 225 -2.01 28.66 -12.40
N GLY A 226 -3.30 28.73 -12.12
CA GLY A 226 -4.33 28.68 -13.17
C GLY A 226 -5.75 28.35 -12.73
N GLY A 227 -6.01 28.09 -11.44
CA GLY A 227 -7.35 27.76 -10.94
C GLY A 227 -7.86 26.36 -11.31
N MET A 228 -6.97 25.49 -11.79
CA MET A 228 -7.21 24.05 -12.01
C MET A 228 -6.24 23.23 -11.16
N GLU A 229 -6.11 23.60 -9.89
CA GLU A 229 -5.24 22.91 -8.94
C GLU A 229 -5.80 21.52 -8.64
N THR A 230 -4.90 20.55 -8.52
CA THR A 230 -5.26 19.19 -8.11
C THR A 230 -5.28 19.15 -6.58
N PRO A 231 -6.41 18.77 -5.96
CA PRO A 231 -6.52 18.69 -4.50
C PRO A 231 -5.37 17.91 -3.87
N ALA A 232 -4.88 18.38 -2.73
CA ALA A 232 -3.72 17.79 -2.06
C ALA A 232 -3.91 16.29 -1.76
N HIS A 233 -5.09 15.88 -1.30
CA HIS A 233 -5.40 14.47 -0.96
C HIS A 233 -5.32 13.54 -2.18
N ASP A 234 -5.65 14.04 -3.38
CA ASP A 234 -5.59 13.28 -4.63
C ASP A 234 -4.13 13.07 -5.11
N ARG A 235 -3.20 13.91 -4.65
CA ARG A 235 -1.77 13.82 -4.98
C ARG A 235 -0.97 12.91 -4.05
N VAL A 236 -1.55 12.46 -2.93
CA VAL A 236 -0.92 11.57 -1.95
C VAL A 236 -0.71 10.18 -2.53
N GLU A 237 0.50 9.65 -2.42
CA GLU A 237 0.86 8.30 -2.86
C GLU A 237 1.40 7.47 -1.69
N PRO A 238 0.86 6.26 -1.44
CA PRO A 238 1.32 5.43 -0.34
C PRO A 238 2.71 4.84 -0.61
N GLY A 239 3.53 4.80 0.43
CA GLY A 239 4.75 4.00 0.50
C GLY A 239 4.52 2.50 0.72
N ALA A 240 5.58 1.71 0.57
CA ALA A 240 5.64 0.29 0.87
C ALA A 240 5.23 -0.01 2.32
N ILE A 241 5.62 0.85 3.27
CA ILE A 241 5.23 0.71 4.69
C ILE A 241 3.70 0.71 4.86
N HIS A 242 2.97 1.52 4.10
CA HIS A 242 1.50 1.61 4.19
C HIS A 242 0.85 0.43 3.46
N ARG A 243 1.40 0.01 2.31
CA ARG A 243 0.92 -1.18 1.59
C ARG A 243 1.12 -2.47 2.39
N ALA A 244 2.11 -2.49 3.29
CA ALA A 244 2.40 -3.61 4.16
C ALA A 244 1.51 -3.65 5.42
N HIS A 245 0.64 -2.66 5.61
CA HIS A 245 -0.26 -2.59 6.77
C HIS A 245 -1.08 -3.89 6.90
N GLY A 246 -1.08 -4.47 8.09
CA GLY A 246 -1.74 -5.75 8.38
C GLY A 246 -0.93 -6.98 7.99
N GLY A 247 0.16 -6.83 7.24
CA GLY A 247 0.98 -7.93 6.71
C GLY A 247 2.47 -7.80 7.02
N VAL A 248 3.30 -8.10 6.02
CA VAL A 248 4.76 -8.20 6.12
C VAL A 248 5.42 -7.17 5.21
N LEU A 249 6.39 -6.45 5.76
CA LEU A 249 7.33 -5.62 5.02
C LEU A 249 8.69 -6.34 4.99
N TYR A 250 9.12 -6.79 3.81
CA TYR A 250 10.41 -7.43 3.62
C TYR A 250 11.41 -6.44 3.02
N ILE A 251 12.61 -6.37 3.59
CA ILE A 251 13.71 -5.54 3.09
C ILE A 251 14.99 -6.35 3.17
N ASP A 252 15.47 -6.85 2.03
CA ASP A 252 16.83 -7.38 1.93
C ASP A 252 17.84 -6.25 1.85
N GLU A 253 19.06 -6.55 2.27
CA GLU A 253 20.19 -5.60 2.30
C GLU A 253 19.79 -4.26 2.95
N ILE A 254 19.13 -4.33 4.10
CA ILE A 254 18.58 -3.15 4.80
C ILE A 254 19.63 -2.06 5.11
N ASN A 255 20.92 -2.43 5.14
CA ASN A 255 22.04 -1.52 5.29
C ASN A 255 22.26 -0.60 4.08
N LEU A 256 21.68 -0.91 2.92
CA LEU A 256 21.71 -0.05 1.74
C LEU A 256 20.73 1.13 1.81
N LEU A 257 19.73 1.05 2.70
CA LEU A 257 18.85 2.17 2.96
C LEU A 257 19.61 3.33 3.58
N ARG A 258 19.23 4.55 3.23
CA ARG A 258 19.78 5.77 3.83
C ARG A 258 19.44 5.79 5.32
N LEU A 259 20.30 6.41 6.13
CA LEU A 259 20.08 6.50 7.57
C LEU A 259 18.72 7.17 7.91
N GLU A 260 18.31 8.17 7.15
CA GLU A 260 17.00 8.82 7.29
C GLU A 260 15.83 7.87 7.05
N GLU A 261 15.95 6.97 6.07
CA GLU A 261 14.92 5.95 5.77
C GLU A 261 14.85 4.91 6.89
N GLN A 262 16.00 4.49 7.43
CA GLN A 262 16.07 3.58 8.57
C GLN A 262 15.49 4.21 9.85
N GLN A 263 15.69 5.51 10.07
CA GLN A 263 15.08 6.26 11.17
C GLN A 263 13.57 6.40 10.98
N ALA A 264 13.10 6.70 9.77
CA ALA A 264 11.67 6.75 9.46
C ALA A 264 11.00 5.39 9.66
N LEU A 265 11.66 4.29 9.27
CA LEU A 265 11.21 2.93 9.56
C LEU A 265 11.09 2.67 11.05
N LEU A 266 12.06 3.11 11.86
CA LEU A 266 11.98 2.98 13.32
C LEU A 266 10.74 3.70 13.89
N THR A 267 10.46 4.91 13.43
CA THR A 267 9.26 5.66 13.84
C THR A 267 7.99 4.93 13.40
N ALA A 268 7.92 4.45 12.16
CA ALA A 268 6.79 3.69 11.65
C ALA A 268 6.54 2.41 12.48
N MET A 269 7.59 1.70 12.88
CA MET A 269 7.49 0.51 13.75
C MET A 269 7.02 0.84 15.17
N GLN A 270 7.34 2.02 15.69
CA GLN A 270 6.97 2.45 17.04
C GLN A 270 5.52 2.93 17.10
N GLU A 271 5.15 3.82 16.18
CA GLU A 271 3.84 4.48 16.14
C GLU A 271 2.78 3.63 15.42
N ARG A 272 3.21 2.64 14.61
CA ARG A 272 2.34 1.84 13.72
C ARG A 272 1.54 2.68 12.72
N ALA A 273 1.92 3.93 12.56
CA ALA A 273 1.41 4.87 11.60
C ALA A 273 2.54 5.83 11.20
N PHE A 274 2.52 6.31 9.97
CA PHE A 274 3.52 7.23 9.44
C PHE A 274 2.84 8.22 8.48
N PRO A 275 3.03 9.54 8.63
CA PRO A 275 2.42 10.51 7.73
C PRO A 275 3.11 10.50 6.35
N ILE A 276 2.34 10.68 5.28
CA ILE A 276 2.89 10.84 3.94
C ILE A 276 3.17 12.34 3.72
N SER A 277 4.38 12.66 3.27
CA SER A 277 4.79 14.03 2.98
C SER A 277 5.55 14.11 1.66
N GLY A 278 5.50 15.25 0.98
CA GLY A 278 6.31 15.50 -0.21
C GLY A 278 7.81 15.41 0.11
N ARG A 279 8.54 14.56 -0.62
CA ARG A 279 9.97 14.30 -0.38
C ARG A 279 10.91 15.23 -1.13
N SER A 280 10.40 15.92 -2.15
CA SER A 280 11.17 16.90 -2.91
C SER A 280 10.86 18.31 -2.40
N GLU A 281 11.82 18.96 -1.74
CA GLU A 281 11.68 20.34 -1.23
C GLU A 281 11.34 21.37 -2.32
N ARG A 282 11.71 21.08 -3.56
CA ARG A 282 11.42 21.94 -4.72
C ARG A 282 10.05 21.67 -5.34
N SER A 283 9.29 20.74 -4.78
CA SER A 283 7.98 20.34 -5.30
C SER A 283 6.85 21.06 -4.59
N SER A 284 5.78 21.37 -5.31
CA SER A 284 4.49 21.78 -4.72
C SER A 284 3.91 20.76 -3.74
N GLY A 285 4.37 19.52 -3.76
CA GLY A 285 4.03 18.51 -2.75
C GLY A 285 4.74 18.68 -1.40
N ALA A 286 5.81 19.49 -1.31
CA ALA A 286 6.62 19.62 -0.10
C ALA A 286 5.86 20.20 1.11
N LEU A 287 4.87 21.05 0.84
CA LEU A 287 4.05 21.68 1.87
C LEU A 287 2.96 20.73 2.41
N THR A 288 2.65 19.66 1.66
CA THR A 288 1.59 18.72 2.03
C THR A 288 2.16 17.62 2.92
N LYS A 289 1.53 17.43 4.07
CA LYS A 289 1.80 16.34 5.00
C LYS A 289 0.47 15.82 5.54
N THR A 290 0.15 14.57 5.28
CA THR A 290 -1.12 13.97 5.73
C THR A 290 -1.15 13.77 7.24
N GLU A 291 -2.35 13.51 7.78
CA GLU A 291 -2.49 12.80 9.05
C GLU A 291 -1.70 11.47 9.02
N ALA A 292 -1.41 10.90 10.19
CA ALA A 292 -0.66 9.66 10.29
C ALA A 292 -1.39 8.52 9.55
N VAL A 293 -0.73 7.90 8.56
CA VAL A 293 -1.29 6.81 7.76
C VAL A 293 -0.93 5.47 8.42
N PRO A 294 -1.90 4.57 8.66
CA PRO A 294 -1.61 3.27 9.26
C PRO A 294 -0.56 2.46 8.49
N CYS A 295 0.39 1.92 9.24
CA CYS A 295 1.46 1.06 8.74
C CYS A 295 1.87 0.03 9.81
N ASP A 296 0.88 -0.63 10.41
CA ASP A 296 1.10 -1.79 11.30
C ASP A 296 1.55 -3.04 10.51
N PHE A 297 2.83 -3.08 10.14
CA PHE A 297 3.46 -4.20 9.43
C PHE A 297 4.42 -4.98 10.34
N ILE A 298 4.67 -6.24 10.01
CA ILE A 298 5.79 -7.00 10.56
C ILE A 298 6.99 -6.82 9.64
N LEU A 299 8.00 -6.08 10.12
CA LEU A 299 9.29 -5.98 9.44
C LEU A 299 10.05 -7.32 9.48
N ILE A 300 10.45 -7.80 8.31
CA ILE A 300 11.48 -8.82 8.13
C ILE A 300 12.64 -8.17 7.39
N ALA A 301 13.67 -7.78 8.15
CA ALA A 301 14.92 -7.30 7.59
C ALA A 301 15.80 -8.49 7.23
N ALA A 302 16.47 -8.43 6.09
CA ALA A 302 17.41 -9.46 5.66
C ALA A 302 18.76 -8.84 5.27
N GLY A 303 19.81 -9.66 5.34
CA GLY A 303 21.15 -9.27 4.88
C GLY A 303 22.18 -10.37 5.12
N ASN A 304 23.40 -10.11 4.68
CA ASN A 304 24.56 -10.92 5.03
C ASN A 304 25.10 -10.53 6.42
N LEU A 305 26.13 -11.23 6.90
CA LEU A 305 26.75 -10.94 8.20
C LEU A 305 27.26 -9.49 8.28
N ASP A 306 27.78 -8.97 7.17
CA ASP A 306 28.36 -7.61 7.07
C ASP A 306 27.28 -6.51 7.12
N ALA A 307 26.09 -6.79 6.59
CA ALA A 307 24.94 -5.86 6.58
C ALA A 307 24.55 -5.44 8.01
N ILE A 308 24.77 -6.29 9.01
CA ILE A 308 24.49 -5.97 10.41
C ILE A 308 25.35 -4.81 10.91
N GLN A 309 26.58 -4.68 10.42
CA GLN A 309 27.51 -3.63 10.87
C GLN A 309 27.11 -2.25 10.33
N GLY A 310 26.57 -2.19 9.11
CA GLY A 310 26.13 -0.95 8.45
C GLY A 310 24.73 -0.47 8.85
N MET A 311 23.99 -1.25 9.65
CA MET A 311 22.63 -0.91 10.06
C MET A 311 22.61 0.17 11.14
N HIS A 312 21.62 1.06 11.09
CA HIS A 312 21.38 2.08 12.10
C HIS A 312 21.23 1.41 13.50
N PRO A 313 22.05 1.79 14.50
CA PRO A 313 22.10 1.09 15.80
C PRO A 313 20.75 1.00 16.51
N ALA A 314 19.93 2.06 16.43
CA ALA A 314 18.61 2.07 17.05
C ALA A 314 17.62 1.10 16.40
N LEU A 315 17.68 0.94 15.06
CA LEU A 315 16.81 0.00 14.33
C LEU A 315 17.18 -1.44 14.69
N ARG A 316 18.49 -1.74 14.67
CA ARG A 316 19.00 -3.03 15.12
C ARG A 316 18.61 -3.34 16.55
N SER A 317 18.80 -2.39 17.46
CA SER A 317 18.42 -2.53 18.88
C SER A 317 16.93 -2.80 19.05
N ARG A 318 16.08 -2.15 18.25
CA ARG A 318 14.62 -2.37 18.27
C ARG A 318 14.25 -3.79 17.85
N ILE A 319 14.83 -4.29 16.76
CA ILE A 319 14.56 -5.66 16.29
C ILE A 319 15.11 -6.68 17.30
N ARG A 320 16.32 -6.48 17.81
CA ARG A 320 16.93 -7.39 18.78
C ARG A 320 16.21 -7.39 20.13
N GLY A 321 15.68 -6.25 20.57
CA GLY A 321 15.02 -6.10 21.87
C GLY A 321 13.59 -6.64 21.90
N TYR A 322 12.87 -6.54 20.78
CA TYR A 322 11.42 -6.82 20.71
C TYR A 322 11.03 -7.85 19.64
N GLY A 323 12.01 -8.37 18.91
CA GLY A 323 11.84 -9.28 17.79
C GLY A 323 12.75 -10.51 17.89
N TYR A 324 13.12 -11.04 16.73
CA TYR A 324 13.98 -12.20 16.60
C TYR A 324 15.14 -11.95 15.63
N GLU A 325 16.29 -12.53 15.91
CA GLU A 325 17.42 -12.61 14.98
C GLU A 325 17.60 -14.09 14.63
N VAL A 326 17.60 -14.39 13.33
CA VAL A 326 17.72 -15.76 12.80
C VAL A 326 18.93 -15.81 11.88
N TYR A 327 19.85 -16.72 12.17
CA TYR A 327 20.90 -17.10 11.25
C TYR A 327 20.37 -18.22 10.36
N VAL A 328 20.34 -17.98 9.06
CA VAL A 328 19.87 -18.92 8.06
C VAL A 328 21.02 -19.84 7.70
N ASN A 329 20.76 -21.14 7.70
CA ASN A 329 21.78 -22.16 7.48
C ASN A 329 22.26 -22.13 6.02
N SER A 330 23.58 -22.25 5.81
CA SER A 330 24.17 -22.47 4.48
C SER A 330 24.37 -23.95 4.16
N TYR A 331 24.23 -24.83 5.16
CA TYR A 331 24.32 -26.29 5.06
C TYR A 331 23.31 -26.94 6.00
N MET A 332 22.87 -28.15 5.67
CA MET A 332 22.06 -28.98 6.56
C MET A 332 22.74 -30.34 6.75
N PRO A 333 22.60 -30.98 7.92
CA PRO A 333 23.04 -32.36 8.08
C PRO A 333 22.27 -33.27 7.11
N ASP A 334 22.95 -34.31 6.61
CA ASP A 334 22.31 -35.39 5.87
C ASP A 334 21.64 -36.32 6.89
N THR A 335 20.34 -36.11 7.13
CA THR A 335 19.56 -36.81 8.16
C THR A 335 18.65 -37.84 7.51
N THR A 336 18.52 -38.99 8.16
CA THR A 336 17.58 -40.05 7.77
C THR A 336 16.13 -39.69 8.07
#